data_AF-A0A7S4CRL5-F1
#
_entry.id   AF-A0A7S4CRL5-F1
#
_cell.length_a   1.000
_cell.length_b   1.000
_cell.length_c   1.000
_cell.angle_alpha   90.00
_cell.angle_beta   90.00
_cell.angle_gamma   90.00
#
_symmetry.space_group_name_H-M   'P 1'
#
loop_
_entity.id
_entity.type
_entity.pdbx_description
1 polymer ?
#
loop_
_entity_poly.entity_id
_entity_poly.type
_entity_poly.pdbx_seq_one_letter_code
_entity_poly.pdbx_strand_id
1 'polypeptide(L)'
;FFSPRMDDFAELNLVDQSNSDPGIPRNIPINKGVLRLGRVEHPDYADVAIKSAKFEAMVSRKHATIKKNKNTWVMIDNKSTNGVMINGSSIKPEDPSTIKDGDVITFGTDQSDLVYTFEVNRRRPGRGMQEQVDEEMQKAKKLADDGWYNSSEYANARAQLQDKGPPAKWMAWERTPKKSSDIKGMSDAQMRGPMEKAFKYVYNFKKRAWLKSMCLISMENQAFDEGAMRLCFRMTDWTAPEGERDFVAKCAKDPEEPQHTYFVDIEMQGLCQYFSEEFNKRNPPKCVTFVDAHLIECVDRPGRPLFAVEPFMKGKYTKHNNNWGFVSPEDRNTPQAFSHFTYTHSSGFYLVCDIQGVGDRYTDPQVHSKDQKGFGRGNMGLQGINRFFATHECNSVCIHLGIDTNRRKKVVDVGTKPPPNWGANRPKAGKITPFTLSDEDMQTLGLSKEELDRIAQVFQRYDRNGVGHIAQQDLVPLARDLEHKPTAHDLNRVPVEAGKVTYKNFLLWWRGVEG
;
A
#
# COMPACT_ATOMS: atom_id res chain seq x y z
N PHE A 1 12.68 -21.08 29.71
CA PHE A 1 13.52 -20.28 28.82
C PHE A 1 12.81 -18.96 28.58
N PHE A 2 13.40 -17.85 29.02
CA PHE A 2 12.79 -16.52 29.03
C PHE A 2 12.44 -16.06 27.60
N SER A 3 11.16 -15.77 27.35
CA SER A 3 10.72 -15.02 26.17
C SER A 3 11.17 -13.56 26.33
N PRO A 4 11.78 -12.92 25.32
CA PRO A 4 12.10 -11.50 25.41
C PRO A 4 10.79 -10.71 25.47
N ARG A 5 10.66 -9.85 26.47
CA ARG A 5 9.55 -8.89 26.57
C ARG A 5 9.48 -8.08 25.27
N MET A 6 8.27 -7.83 24.79
CA MET A 6 7.98 -6.85 23.74
C MET A 6 8.31 -5.44 24.27
N ASP A 7 9.61 -5.11 24.32
CA ASP A 7 10.11 -3.81 24.78
C ASP A 7 10.31 -2.88 23.59
N ASP A 8 10.05 -1.57 23.78
CA ASP A 8 10.38 -0.37 22.99
C ASP A 8 10.71 -0.54 21.50
N PHE A 9 9.82 -0.06 20.63
CA PHE A 9 10.12 0.20 19.22
C PHE A 9 10.99 1.45 19.11
N ALA A 10 11.96 1.45 18.21
CA ALA A 10 12.77 2.62 17.89
C ALA A 10 12.82 2.86 16.38
N GLU A 11 13.10 4.09 15.99
CA GLU A 11 13.18 4.52 14.59
C GLU A 11 14.32 5.51 14.38
N LEU A 12 14.84 5.56 13.16
CA LEU A 12 15.69 6.65 12.70
C LEU A 12 14.86 7.58 11.81
N ASN A 13 14.79 8.85 12.18
CA ASN A 13 14.03 9.88 11.47
C ASN A 13 14.97 10.90 10.84
N LEU A 14 14.91 11.09 9.52
CA LEU A 14 15.79 12.00 8.80
C LEU A 14 15.57 13.46 9.26
N VAL A 15 16.65 14.15 9.65
CA VAL A 15 16.62 15.48 10.28
C VAL A 15 16.31 16.60 9.28
N ASP A 16 16.80 16.52 8.04
CA ASP A 16 16.49 17.47 6.97
C ASP A 16 15.65 16.81 5.86
N GLN A 17 14.36 17.12 5.86
CA GLN A 17 13.39 16.59 4.90
C GLN A 17 13.23 17.47 3.65
N SER A 18 13.83 18.66 3.65
CA SER A 18 13.63 19.67 2.61
C SER A 18 14.52 19.47 1.38
N ASN A 19 15.69 18.85 1.58
CA ASN A 19 16.68 18.56 0.55
C ASN A 19 16.90 17.05 0.28
N SER A 20 16.06 16.17 0.83
CA SER A 20 16.20 14.73 0.66
C SER A 20 15.78 14.31 -0.76
N ASP A 21 16.71 13.76 -1.55
CA ASP A 21 16.37 12.99 -2.76
C ASP A 21 15.32 11.92 -2.42
N PRO A 22 14.29 11.68 -3.27
CA PRO A 22 13.32 10.61 -3.06
C PRO A 22 13.93 9.22 -2.80
N GLY A 23 15.20 8.99 -3.13
CA GLY A 23 15.95 7.77 -2.81
C GLY A 23 16.46 7.65 -1.35
N ILE A 24 16.41 8.72 -0.54
CA ILE A 24 16.84 8.67 0.87
C ILE A 24 15.66 8.25 1.77
N PRO A 25 15.78 7.14 2.54
CA PRO A 25 14.74 6.74 3.47
C PRO A 25 14.53 7.81 4.55
N ARG A 26 13.32 8.36 4.64
CA ARG A 26 12.94 9.38 5.64
C ARG A 26 12.78 8.81 7.05
N ASN A 27 12.28 7.57 7.14
CA ASN A 27 12.06 6.87 8.39
C ASN A 27 12.56 5.44 8.22
N ILE A 28 13.42 4.97 9.12
CA ILE A 28 13.93 3.59 9.13
C ILE A 28 13.47 2.93 10.43
N PRO A 29 12.46 2.05 10.39
CA PRO A 29 11.96 1.37 11.58
C PRO A 29 12.96 0.30 12.05
N ILE A 30 13.22 0.26 13.36
CA ILE A 30 14.07 -0.76 13.97
C ILE A 30 13.16 -1.84 14.57
N ASN A 31 12.67 -2.70 13.68
CA ASN A 31 11.63 -3.70 13.94
C ASN A 31 12.16 -5.09 14.31
N LYS A 32 13.48 -5.23 14.49
CA LYS A 32 14.15 -6.46 14.87
C LYS A 32 15.32 -6.18 15.80
N GLY A 33 15.72 -7.18 16.58
CA GLY A 33 16.77 -7.01 17.60
C GLY A 33 18.14 -6.60 17.04
N VAL A 34 18.39 -6.82 15.73
CA VAL A 34 19.59 -6.41 15.00
C VAL A 34 19.20 -5.89 13.63
N LEU A 35 19.46 -4.61 13.34
CA LEU A 35 19.24 -3.98 12.05
C LEU A 35 20.59 -3.59 11.43
N ARG A 36 20.89 -4.12 10.24
CA ARG A 36 22.13 -3.85 9.48
C ARG A 36 21.86 -2.82 8.39
N LEU A 37 22.70 -1.81 8.32
CA LEU A 37 22.60 -0.70 7.36
C LEU A 37 23.77 -0.76 6.38
N GLY A 38 23.50 -0.52 5.11
CA GLY A 38 24.51 -0.52 4.06
C GLY A 38 24.05 0.21 2.82
N ARG A 39 24.94 0.32 1.82
CA ARG A 39 24.64 1.02 0.55
C ARG A 39 23.61 0.29 -0.32
N VAL A 40 23.57 -1.04 -0.21
CA VAL A 40 22.71 -1.92 -1.00
C VAL A 40 22.17 -3.00 -0.07
N GLU A 41 20.88 -3.32 -0.18
CA GLU A 41 20.28 -4.42 0.57
C GLU A 41 20.89 -5.75 0.16
N HIS A 42 21.21 -6.57 1.16
CA HIS A 42 21.78 -7.89 0.97
C HIS A 42 21.47 -8.80 2.16
N PRO A 43 21.00 -10.05 1.93
CA PRO A 43 20.60 -10.97 3.00
C PRO A 43 21.64 -11.12 4.13
N ASP A 44 22.92 -11.14 3.76
CA ASP A 44 24.01 -11.44 4.70
C ASP A 44 24.58 -10.24 5.46
N TYR A 45 24.42 -9.01 4.95
CA TYR A 45 25.17 -7.88 5.52
C TYR A 45 24.47 -6.52 5.53
N ALA A 46 23.30 -6.36 4.89
CA ALA A 46 22.56 -5.10 4.91
C ALA A 46 21.07 -5.35 4.79
N ASP A 47 20.31 -5.03 5.83
CA ASP A 47 18.86 -5.20 5.87
C ASP A 47 18.11 -4.04 5.22
N VAL A 48 18.71 -2.84 5.27
CA VAL A 48 18.15 -1.61 4.72
C VAL A 48 19.26 -0.92 3.93
N ALA A 49 18.95 -0.54 2.69
CA ALA A 49 19.82 0.32 1.89
C ALA A 49 19.63 1.80 2.28
N ILE A 50 20.72 2.48 2.62
CA ILE A 50 20.77 3.94 2.75
C ILE A 50 21.74 4.48 1.69
N LYS A 51 21.27 5.45 0.90
CA LYS A 51 22.02 6.05 -0.20
C LYS A 51 22.07 7.55 0.00
N SER A 52 23.25 8.13 -0.07
CA SER A 52 23.42 9.58 -0.09
C SER A 52 23.07 10.11 -1.47
N ALA A 53 22.34 11.23 -1.53
CA ALA A 53 22.07 11.96 -2.76
C ALA A 53 23.31 12.72 -3.25
N LYS A 54 24.20 13.08 -2.33
CA LYS A 54 25.44 13.80 -2.64
C LYS A 54 26.51 12.89 -3.25
N PHE A 55 26.69 11.70 -2.69
CA PHE A 55 27.77 10.81 -3.12
C PHE A 55 27.49 9.33 -2.82
N GLU A 56 27.39 8.50 -3.86
CA GLU A 56 26.97 7.10 -3.71
C GLU A 56 27.90 6.28 -2.81
N ALA A 57 29.21 6.55 -2.80
CA ALA A 57 30.17 5.87 -1.93
C ALA A 57 30.28 6.48 -0.51
N MET A 58 29.37 7.39 -0.13
CA MET A 58 29.24 7.87 1.26
C MET A 58 28.98 6.71 2.22
N VAL A 59 28.19 5.72 1.78
CA VAL A 59 27.81 4.55 2.55
C VAL A 59 28.57 3.32 2.02
N SER A 60 29.05 2.49 2.93
CA SER A 60 29.71 1.21 2.59
C SER A 60 28.66 0.11 2.38
N ARG A 61 28.98 -0.93 1.61
CA ARG A 61 28.05 -2.09 1.41
C ARG A 61 27.57 -2.69 2.73
N LYS A 62 28.45 -2.75 3.73
CA LYS A 62 28.17 -3.07 5.13
C LYS A 62 28.66 -1.89 5.94
N HIS A 63 27.77 -0.99 6.35
CA HIS A 63 28.16 0.30 6.92
C HIS A 63 28.00 0.31 8.44
N ALA A 64 26.80 0.05 8.95
CA ALA A 64 26.54 0.12 10.38
C ALA A 64 25.57 -0.96 10.85
N THR A 65 25.46 -1.14 12.16
CA THR A 65 24.49 -2.05 12.77
C THR A 65 23.93 -1.43 14.03
N ILE A 66 22.61 -1.45 14.14
CA ILE A 66 21.88 -1.08 15.35
C ILE A 66 21.41 -2.35 16.02
N LYS A 67 21.69 -2.49 17.30
CA LYS A 67 21.32 -3.67 18.08
C LYS A 67 20.68 -3.27 19.39
N LYS A 68 19.62 -3.98 19.77
CA LYS A 68 19.04 -3.88 21.11
C LYS A 68 19.82 -4.76 22.09
N ASN A 69 20.30 -4.19 23.19
CA ASN A 69 20.96 -4.90 24.28
C ASN A 69 20.19 -4.68 25.58
N LYS A 70 19.35 -5.65 25.98
CA LYS A 70 18.44 -5.52 27.13
C LYS A 70 17.56 -4.26 26.98
N ASN A 71 17.82 -3.22 27.77
CA ASN A 71 17.09 -1.95 27.80
C ASN A 71 17.85 -0.79 27.12
N THR A 72 18.98 -1.05 26.47
CA THR A 72 19.74 -0.03 25.75
C THR A 72 19.86 -0.37 24.28
N TRP A 73 20.06 0.67 23.47
CA TRP A 73 20.35 0.53 22.05
C TRP A 73 21.82 0.84 21.84
N VAL A 74 22.46 0.08 20.95
CA VAL A 74 23.85 0.31 20.56
C VAL A 74 23.98 0.43 19.06
N MET A 75 24.83 1.36 18.62
CA MET A 75 25.28 1.55 17.26
C MET A 75 26.69 0.97 17.12
N ILE A 76 26.93 0.22 16.04
CA ILE A 76 28.22 -0.37 15.71
C ILE A 76 28.56 0.04 14.29
N ASP A 77 29.70 0.72 14.10
CA ASP A 77 30.27 0.94 12.77
C ASP A 77 30.98 -0.34 12.29
N ASN A 78 30.57 -0.87 11.15
CA ASN A 78 31.07 -2.13 10.60
C ASN A 78 32.35 -1.95 9.78
N LYS A 79 33.30 -1.15 10.27
CA LYS A 79 34.50 -0.70 9.51
C LYS A 79 34.12 0.00 8.22
N SER A 80 33.13 0.88 8.28
CA SER A 80 32.76 1.68 7.13
C SER A 80 33.89 2.63 6.71
N THR A 81 33.87 3.03 5.44
CA THR A 81 34.89 3.92 4.86
C THR A 81 34.81 5.33 5.44
N ASN A 82 33.60 5.84 5.66
CA ASN A 82 33.37 7.23 6.08
C ASN A 82 32.88 7.34 7.53
N GLY A 83 32.84 6.23 8.28
CA GLY A 83 32.49 6.21 9.69
C GLY A 83 31.00 6.43 9.99
N VAL A 84 30.70 6.36 11.28
CA VAL A 84 29.41 6.72 11.87
C VAL A 84 29.67 7.72 12.99
N MET A 85 28.83 8.74 13.10
CA MET A 85 28.90 9.72 14.19
C MET A 85 27.63 9.71 15.03
N ILE A 86 27.78 9.92 16.33
CA ILE A 86 26.68 10.16 17.28
C ILE A 86 26.89 11.55 17.87
N ASN A 87 25.89 12.43 17.75
CA ASN A 87 25.92 13.82 18.20
C ASN A 87 27.18 14.56 17.70
N GLY A 88 27.55 14.33 16.43
CA GLY A 88 28.72 14.92 15.79
C GLY A 88 30.08 14.30 16.16
N SER A 89 30.13 13.33 17.07
CA SER A 89 31.37 12.63 17.45
C SER A 89 31.48 11.28 16.75
N SER A 90 32.60 11.03 16.07
CA SER A 90 32.86 9.73 15.42
C SER A 90 32.98 8.60 16.44
N ILE A 91 32.32 7.48 16.17
CA ILE A 91 32.44 6.26 16.98
C ILE A 91 33.59 5.40 16.49
N LYS A 92 34.15 4.57 17.37
CA LYS A 92 35.23 3.65 17.02
C LYS A 92 34.67 2.45 16.23
N PRO A 93 35.25 2.08 15.07
CA PRO A 93 34.82 0.90 14.32
C PRO A 93 34.82 -0.38 15.16
N GLU A 94 33.78 -1.19 14.97
CA GLU A 94 33.50 -2.46 15.68
C GLU A 94 33.27 -2.35 17.20
N ASP A 95 33.36 -1.17 17.78
CA ASP A 95 33.12 -0.93 19.20
C ASP A 95 31.68 -0.44 19.43
N PRO A 96 30.83 -1.21 20.15
CA PRO A 96 29.43 -0.82 20.37
C PRO A 96 29.30 0.48 21.17
N SER A 97 28.79 1.51 20.52
CA SER A 97 28.50 2.81 21.14
C SER A 97 27.04 2.89 21.55
N THR A 98 26.74 3.27 22.79
CA THR A 98 25.35 3.38 23.27
C THR A 98 24.65 4.58 22.65
N ILE A 99 23.44 4.39 22.15
CA ILE A 99 22.55 5.44 21.61
C ILE A 99 21.28 5.54 22.46
N LYS A 100 20.73 6.75 22.57
CA LYS A 100 19.57 7.11 23.39
C LYS A 100 18.57 7.94 22.57
N ASP A 101 17.32 7.87 22.99
CA ASP A 101 16.24 8.71 22.46
C ASP A 101 16.65 10.18 22.32
N GLY A 102 16.52 10.72 21.10
CA GLY A 102 16.94 12.07 20.71
C GLY A 102 18.37 12.19 20.15
N ASP A 103 19.20 11.15 20.19
CA ASP A 103 20.57 11.21 19.66
C ASP A 103 20.56 11.41 18.14
N VAL A 104 21.45 12.27 17.66
CA VAL A 104 21.65 12.51 16.22
C VAL A 104 22.70 11.54 15.69
N ILE A 105 22.32 10.74 14.71
CA ILE A 105 23.14 9.73 14.03
C ILE A 105 23.47 10.21 12.62
N THR A 106 24.75 10.32 12.31
CA THR A 106 25.21 10.64 10.95
C THR A 106 25.95 9.44 10.36
N PHE A 107 25.54 9.01 9.17
CA PHE A 107 26.25 8.00 8.40
C PHE A 107 27.19 8.67 7.39
N GLY A 108 28.49 8.46 7.54
CA GLY A 108 29.52 9.18 6.78
C GLY A 108 30.09 10.38 7.54
N THR A 109 30.50 11.41 6.78
CA THR A 109 31.21 12.58 7.33
C THR A 109 30.25 13.69 7.80
N ASP A 110 30.81 14.77 8.32
CA ASP A 110 30.11 16.00 8.75
C ASP A 110 29.33 16.71 7.63
N GLN A 111 29.68 16.44 6.37
CA GLN A 111 28.98 16.95 5.19
C GLN A 111 27.86 16.02 4.68
N SER A 112 27.65 14.88 5.34
CA SER A 112 26.65 13.89 4.95
C SER A 112 25.23 14.46 5.00
N ASP A 113 24.41 14.04 4.03
CA ASP A 113 22.95 14.23 4.01
C ASP A 113 22.20 13.11 4.75
N LEU A 114 22.91 12.12 5.29
CA LEU A 114 22.36 10.98 6.02
C LEU A 114 22.39 11.23 7.53
N VAL A 115 21.74 12.32 7.95
CA VAL A 115 21.63 12.75 9.35
C VAL A 115 20.24 12.39 9.88
N TYR A 116 20.19 11.52 10.89
CA TYR A 116 18.97 10.98 11.48
C TYR A 116 18.89 11.31 12.97
N THR A 117 17.69 11.52 13.51
CA THR A 117 17.43 11.44 14.95
C THR A 117 17.04 10.01 15.29
N PHE A 118 17.66 9.45 16.31
CA PHE A 118 17.26 8.16 16.89
C PHE A 118 16.16 8.39 17.92
N GLU A 119 14.96 7.91 17.63
CA GLU A 119 13.80 8.06 18.51
C GLU A 119 13.38 6.70 19.06
N VAL A 120 13.29 6.61 20.37
CA VAL A 120 12.71 5.46 21.05
C VAL A 120 11.26 5.82 21.33
N ASN A 121 10.33 5.08 20.72
CA ASN A 121 8.91 5.19 21.02
C ASN A 121 8.64 4.64 22.43
N ARG A 122 9.01 5.42 23.44
CA ARG A 122 8.65 5.21 24.83
C ARG A 122 7.16 5.49 24.91
N ARG A 123 6.37 4.50 25.31
CA ARG A 123 5.11 4.81 25.97
C ARG A 123 5.45 5.83 27.07
N ARG A 124 4.94 7.06 26.98
CA ARG A 124 5.02 7.99 28.09
C ARG A 124 4.43 7.26 29.31
N PRO A 125 5.15 7.12 30.43
CA PRO A 125 4.52 6.66 31.66
C PRO A 125 3.39 7.65 31.96
N GLY A 126 2.19 7.12 32.23
CA GLY A 126 0.95 7.89 32.21
C GLY A 126 1.02 9.17 33.03
N ARG A 127 0.58 10.29 32.42
CA ARG A 127 0.10 11.44 33.19
C ARG A 127 -1.12 10.99 33.99
N GLY A 128 -1.23 11.40 35.24
CA GLY A 128 -2.37 11.02 36.08
C GLY A 128 -3.69 11.43 35.43
N MET A 129 -4.67 10.51 35.42
CA MET A 129 -6.04 10.75 34.95
C MET A 129 -6.62 12.05 35.52
N GLN A 130 -6.27 12.38 36.76
CA GLN A 130 -6.74 13.57 37.45
C GLN A 130 -6.26 14.88 36.82
N GLU A 131 -4.97 15.01 36.49
CA GLU A 131 -4.43 16.23 35.86
C GLU A 131 -5.01 16.46 34.47
N GLN A 132 -5.30 15.37 33.73
CA GLN A 132 -5.94 15.46 32.41
C GLN A 132 -7.42 15.87 32.52
N VAL A 133 -8.12 15.35 33.53
CA VAL A 133 -9.50 15.78 33.82
C VAL A 133 -9.52 17.25 34.25
N ASP A 134 -8.55 17.69 35.03
CA ASP A 134 -8.46 19.07 35.52
C ASP A 134 -8.16 20.06 34.38
N GLU A 135 -7.26 19.73 33.45
CA GLU A 135 -6.99 20.55 32.24
C GLU A 135 -8.20 20.63 31.30
N GLU A 136 -8.90 19.51 31.08
CA GLU A 136 -10.09 19.49 30.22
C GLU A 136 -11.27 20.21 30.88
N MET A 137 -11.40 20.14 32.21
CA MET A 137 -12.35 20.94 32.99
C MET A 137 -12.08 22.45 32.86
N GLN A 138 -10.80 22.86 32.85
CA GLN A 138 -10.44 24.27 32.66
C GLN A 138 -10.79 24.77 31.25
N LYS A 139 -10.59 23.94 30.21
CA LYS A 139 -10.97 24.29 28.83
C LYS A 139 -12.49 24.37 28.66
N ALA A 140 -13.23 23.39 29.18
CA ALA A 140 -14.69 23.36 29.08
C ALA A 140 -15.35 24.54 29.82
N LYS A 141 -14.79 24.92 30.98
CA LYS A 141 -15.22 26.09 31.73
C LYS A 141 -15.00 27.38 30.92
N LYS A 142 -13.83 27.54 30.31
CA LYS A 142 -13.51 28.71 29.48
C LYS A 142 -14.48 28.85 28.30
N LEU A 143 -14.82 27.75 27.63
CA LEU A 143 -15.77 27.75 26.51
C LEU A 143 -17.20 28.11 26.94
N ALA A 144 -17.62 27.69 28.14
CA ALA A 144 -18.91 28.12 28.71
C ALA A 144 -18.92 29.61 29.07
N ASP A 145 -17.83 30.12 29.65
CA ASP A 145 -17.66 31.53 29.99
C ASP A 145 -17.63 32.42 28.71
N ASP A 146 -17.10 31.90 27.61
CA ASP A 146 -17.07 32.55 26.29
C ASP A 146 -18.42 32.40 25.51
N GLY A 147 -19.45 31.79 26.12
CA GLY A 147 -20.80 31.65 25.54
C GLY A 147 -20.96 30.54 24.49
N TRP A 148 -19.96 29.68 24.32
CA TRP A 148 -20.00 28.55 23.37
C TRP A 148 -20.77 27.34 23.91
N TYR A 149 -21.01 27.29 25.23
CA TYR A 149 -21.89 26.33 25.88
C TYR A 149 -22.92 27.03 26.75
N ASN A 150 -24.15 26.51 26.78
CA ASN A 150 -25.12 26.93 27.79
C ASN A 150 -24.88 26.20 29.13
N SER A 151 -25.43 26.74 30.23
CA SER A 151 -25.22 26.20 31.58
C SER A 151 -25.63 24.74 31.74
N SER A 152 -26.60 24.26 30.96
CA SER A 152 -27.01 22.85 30.98
C SER A 152 -26.05 21.93 30.20
N GLU A 153 -25.47 22.40 29.10
CA GLU A 153 -24.45 21.66 28.33
C GLU A 153 -23.15 21.50 29.11
N TYR A 154 -22.72 22.57 29.79
CA TYR A 154 -21.56 22.50 30.69
C TYR A 154 -21.79 21.54 31.87
N ALA A 155 -22.99 21.56 32.47
CA ALA A 155 -23.35 20.64 33.56
C ALA A 155 -23.34 19.16 33.09
N ASN A 156 -23.82 18.89 31.87
CA ASN A 156 -23.79 17.55 31.29
C ASN A 156 -22.37 17.08 30.95
N ALA A 157 -21.53 17.93 30.37
CA ALA A 157 -20.13 17.62 30.09
C ALA A 157 -19.34 17.33 31.38
N ARG A 158 -19.60 18.11 32.44
CA ARG A 158 -19.04 17.90 33.79
C ARG A 158 -19.47 16.57 34.40
N ALA A 159 -20.75 16.20 34.31
CA ALA A 159 -21.26 14.95 34.86
C ALA A 159 -20.66 13.71 34.17
N GLN A 160 -20.42 13.77 32.85
CA GLN A 160 -19.83 12.67 32.08
C GLN A 160 -18.34 12.44 32.35
N LEU A 161 -17.62 13.43 32.90
CA LEU A 161 -16.21 13.32 33.24
C LEU A 161 -15.97 12.81 34.66
N GLN A 162 -16.90 13.07 35.59
CA GLN A 162 -16.81 12.61 36.98
C GLN A 162 -17.14 11.12 37.18
N ASP A 163 -17.87 10.48 36.24
CA ASP A 163 -18.33 9.09 36.37
C ASP A 163 -17.42 8.05 35.70
N LYS A 164 -16.21 8.43 35.26
CA LYS A 164 -15.31 7.57 34.47
C LYS A 164 -14.09 7.07 35.27
N GLY A 165 -14.35 6.32 36.34
CA GLY A 165 -13.50 5.15 36.58
C GLY A 165 -13.75 4.14 35.45
N PRO A 166 -12.76 3.33 35.00
CA PRO A 166 -13.00 2.38 33.90
C PRO A 166 -14.13 1.42 34.30
N PRO A 167 -15.23 1.32 33.51
CA PRO A 167 -16.28 0.35 33.76
C PRO A 167 -15.71 -1.07 33.82
N ALA A 168 -16.09 -1.81 34.87
CA ALA A 168 -15.77 -3.22 35.05
C ALA A 168 -16.15 -4.14 33.87
N LYS A 169 -16.91 -3.64 32.88
CA LYS A 169 -17.31 -4.35 31.66
C LYS A 169 -16.23 -4.43 30.56
N TRP A 170 -15.09 -3.75 30.72
CA TRP A 170 -14.02 -3.75 29.70
C TRP A 170 -13.18 -5.05 29.66
N MET A 171 -13.43 -5.98 30.60
CA MET A 171 -12.74 -7.29 30.68
C MET A 171 -13.47 -8.47 30.01
N ALA A 172 -14.61 -8.25 29.35
CA ALA A 172 -15.34 -9.32 28.65
C ALA A 172 -15.45 -9.02 27.15
N TRP A 173 -14.35 -9.21 26.42
CA TRP A 173 -14.39 -9.23 24.95
C TRP A 173 -15.01 -10.55 24.50
N GLU A 174 -16.32 -10.57 24.31
CA GLU A 174 -16.99 -11.72 23.70
C GLU A 174 -16.68 -11.72 22.19
N ARG A 175 -15.85 -12.67 21.76
CA ARG A 175 -15.48 -12.88 20.34
C ARG A 175 -16.58 -13.56 19.52
N THR A 176 -17.75 -13.78 20.10
CA THR A 176 -18.83 -14.54 19.49
C THR A 176 -19.74 -13.59 18.71
N PRO A 177 -19.96 -13.80 17.39
CA PRO A 177 -20.89 -12.98 16.63
C PRO A 177 -22.34 -13.11 17.15
N LYS A 178 -23.11 -12.01 17.14
CA LYS A 178 -24.56 -12.05 17.44
C LYS A 178 -25.30 -12.83 16.36
N LYS A 179 -26.29 -13.65 16.72
CA LYS A 179 -27.20 -14.22 15.71
C LYS A 179 -28.14 -13.13 15.22
N SER A 180 -28.59 -13.22 13.97
CA SER A 180 -29.55 -12.26 13.38
C SER A 180 -30.83 -12.08 14.22
N SER A 181 -31.26 -13.12 14.95
CA SER A 181 -32.37 -13.07 15.91
C SER A 181 -32.13 -12.10 17.07
N ASP A 182 -30.88 -11.94 17.50
CA ASP A 182 -30.50 -11.26 18.74
C ASP A 182 -30.41 -9.74 18.57
N ILE A 183 -30.45 -9.26 17.32
CA ILE A 183 -30.33 -7.84 16.94
C ILE A 183 -31.72 -7.25 16.61
N LYS A 184 -32.74 -8.11 16.45
CA LYS A 184 -34.07 -7.71 16.00
C LYS A 184 -34.82 -6.94 17.11
N GLY A 185 -34.93 -5.62 16.96
CA GLY A 185 -35.69 -4.74 17.87
C GLY A 185 -34.86 -3.86 18.81
N MET A 186 -33.51 -3.93 18.76
CA MET A 186 -32.65 -3.00 19.48
C MET A 186 -32.59 -1.64 18.77
N SER A 187 -32.64 -0.54 19.52
CA SER A 187 -32.43 0.80 18.96
C SER A 187 -30.95 1.05 18.64
N ASP A 188 -30.66 1.97 17.71
CA ASP A 188 -29.28 2.34 17.37
C ASP A 188 -28.48 2.85 18.58
N ALA A 189 -29.15 3.41 19.60
CA ALA A 189 -28.51 3.81 20.85
C ALA A 189 -28.17 2.62 21.75
N GLN A 190 -28.97 1.55 21.74
CA GLN A 190 -28.73 0.33 22.52
C GLN A 190 -27.64 -0.57 21.91
N MET A 191 -27.37 -0.41 20.62
CA MET A 191 -26.32 -1.14 19.92
C MET A 191 -24.93 -0.48 20.06
N ARG A 192 -24.87 0.85 20.15
CA ARG A 192 -23.60 1.61 20.19
C ARG A 192 -22.86 1.42 21.52
N GLY A 193 -21.57 1.07 21.44
CA GLY A 193 -20.67 1.04 22.59
C GLY A 193 -20.29 2.44 23.09
N PRO A 194 -19.60 2.52 24.25
CA PRO A 194 -19.18 3.80 24.82
C PRO A 194 -18.26 4.57 23.85
N MET A 195 -18.29 5.90 23.92
CA MET A 195 -17.34 6.73 23.21
C MET A 195 -15.95 6.62 23.83
N GLU A 196 -14.92 6.45 23.00
CA GLU A 196 -13.53 6.32 23.41
C GLU A 196 -12.57 7.01 22.43
N LYS A 197 -11.40 7.41 22.94
CA LYS A 197 -10.34 8.02 22.12
C LYS A 197 -9.58 6.93 21.37
N ALA A 198 -9.17 7.22 20.15
CA ALA A 198 -8.34 6.33 19.36
C ALA A 198 -7.36 7.10 18.47
N PHE A 199 -6.28 6.45 18.06
CA PHE A 199 -5.46 6.95 16.95
C PHE A 199 -5.95 6.39 15.63
N LYS A 200 -6.13 7.28 14.65
CA LYS A 200 -6.44 6.97 13.26
C LYS A 200 -5.18 7.05 12.42
N TYR A 201 -4.89 5.98 11.67
CA TYR A 201 -3.77 5.92 10.73
C TYR A 201 -4.31 5.80 9.31
N VAL A 202 -4.03 6.79 8.46
CA VAL A 202 -4.44 6.83 7.06
C VAL A 202 -3.21 6.74 6.17
N TYR A 203 -3.23 5.83 5.21
CA TYR A 203 -2.13 5.66 4.27
C TYR A 203 -2.32 6.53 3.02
N ASN A 204 -1.31 7.33 2.67
CA ASN A 204 -1.25 8.04 1.41
C ASN A 204 -0.41 7.25 0.41
N PHE A 205 -1.07 6.57 -0.53
CA PHE A 205 -0.41 5.72 -1.52
C PHE A 205 0.61 6.47 -2.38
N LYS A 206 0.27 7.69 -2.85
CA LYS A 206 1.15 8.48 -3.74
C LYS A 206 2.42 8.95 -3.03
N LYS A 207 2.29 9.36 -1.77
CA LYS A 207 3.42 9.82 -0.95
C LYS A 207 4.13 8.68 -0.22
N ARG A 208 3.58 7.46 -0.28
CA ARG A 208 4.02 6.28 0.48
C ARG A 208 4.23 6.58 1.96
N ALA A 209 3.28 7.32 2.54
CA ALA A 209 3.42 7.88 3.89
C ALA A 209 2.13 7.69 4.69
N TRP A 210 2.30 7.42 5.97
CA TRP A 210 1.20 7.30 6.93
C TRP A 210 0.94 8.64 7.63
N LEU A 211 -0.33 8.99 7.75
CA LEU A 211 -0.80 10.12 8.53
C LEU A 211 -1.48 9.59 9.78
N LYS A 212 -1.06 10.11 10.94
CA LYS A 212 -1.62 9.75 12.24
C LYS A 212 -2.38 10.95 12.83
N SER A 213 -3.61 10.73 13.25
CA SER A 213 -4.44 11.73 13.95
C SER A 213 -5.18 11.11 15.13
N MET A 214 -5.66 11.95 16.04
CA MET A 214 -6.57 11.52 17.11
C MET A 214 -8.01 11.57 16.60
N CYS A 215 -8.81 10.56 16.95
CA CYS A 215 -10.24 10.53 16.68
C CYS A 215 -11.02 10.06 17.91
N LEU A 216 -12.34 10.23 17.83
CA LEU A 216 -13.30 9.82 18.86
C LEU A 216 -14.25 8.82 18.21
N ILE A 217 -14.29 7.60 18.74
CA ILE A 217 -15.07 6.51 18.15
C ILE A 217 -16.03 5.91 19.17
N SER A 218 -17.05 5.22 18.67
CA SER A 218 -17.83 4.23 19.43
C SER A 218 -17.78 2.93 18.66
N MET A 219 -17.59 1.80 19.34
CA MET A 219 -17.55 0.49 18.68
C MET A 219 -18.43 -0.50 19.43
N GLU A 220 -19.17 -1.33 18.72
CA GLU A 220 -19.95 -2.40 19.34
C GLU A 220 -19.02 -3.44 20.00
N ASN A 221 -19.45 -4.00 21.13
CA ASN A 221 -18.66 -4.97 21.88
C ASN A 221 -18.73 -6.39 21.31
N GLN A 222 -19.68 -6.67 20.41
CA GLN A 222 -19.87 -7.97 19.78
C GLN A 222 -19.82 -7.81 18.27
N ALA A 223 -19.23 -8.79 17.59
CA ALA A 223 -19.15 -8.79 16.14
C ALA A 223 -20.56 -9.01 15.54
N PHE A 224 -20.86 -8.32 14.45
CA PHE A 224 -22.11 -8.53 13.70
C PHE A 224 -21.95 -9.49 12.52
N ASP A 225 -20.71 -9.71 12.09
CA ASP A 225 -20.37 -10.59 10.97
C ASP A 225 -18.92 -11.10 11.11
N GLU A 226 -18.56 -12.11 10.33
CA GLU A 226 -17.21 -12.65 10.28
C GLU A 226 -16.82 -13.18 8.90
N GLY A 227 -15.58 -12.95 8.51
CA GLY A 227 -14.96 -13.59 7.36
C GLY A 227 -14.21 -14.86 7.74
N ALA A 228 -13.40 -15.39 6.82
CA ALA A 228 -12.55 -16.53 7.10
C ALA A 228 -11.53 -16.24 8.24
N MET A 229 -10.93 -15.04 8.22
CA MET A 229 -9.82 -14.68 9.12
C MET A 229 -10.14 -13.55 10.09
N ARG A 230 -11.24 -12.82 9.92
CA ARG A 230 -11.52 -11.58 10.64
C ARG A 230 -12.95 -11.54 11.19
N LEU A 231 -13.12 -10.88 12.33
CA LEU A 231 -14.41 -10.48 12.90
C LEU A 231 -14.74 -9.05 12.48
N CYS A 232 -16.02 -8.72 12.30
CA CYS A 232 -16.49 -7.41 11.90
C CYS A 232 -17.39 -6.80 12.98
N PHE A 233 -17.06 -5.58 13.41
CA PHE A 233 -17.78 -4.80 14.41
C PHE A 233 -18.31 -3.52 13.78
N ARG A 234 -19.51 -3.08 14.17
CA ARG A 234 -19.96 -1.75 13.78
C ARG A 234 -19.20 -0.72 14.59
N MET A 235 -18.80 0.36 13.94
CA MET A 235 -18.08 1.46 14.53
C MET A 235 -18.67 2.78 14.07
N THR A 236 -18.72 3.76 14.95
CA THR A 236 -19.04 5.16 14.64
C THR A 236 -17.80 6.00 14.83
N ASP A 237 -17.36 6.75 13.81
CA ASP A 237 -16.33 7.79 13.95
C ASP A 237 -17.01 9.16 14.14
N TRP A 238 -16.94 9.70 15.36
CA TRP A 238 -17.56 10.97 15.72
C TRP A 238 -16.80 12.19 15.22
N THR A 239 -15.56 11.99 14.77
CA THR A 239 -14.77 13.06 14.11
C THR A 239 -15.04 13.16 12.62
N ALA A 240 -15.70 12.16 12.03
CA ALA A 240 -16.17 12.23 10.66
C ALA A 240 -17.38 13.19 10.52
N PRO A 241 -17.58 13.80 9.34
CA PRO A 241 -18.75 14.61 9.04
C PRO A 241 -20.06 13.88 9.33
N GLU A 242 -21.10 14.65 9.66
CA GLU A 242 -22.44 14.09 9.84
C GLU A 242 -22.92 13.40 8.56
N GLY A 243 -23.46 12.18 8.69
CA GLY A 243 -23.84 11.33 7.55
C GLY A 243 -22.76 10.37 7.05
N GLU A 244 -21.50 10.55 7.46
CA GLU A 244 -20.35 9.71 7.06
C GLU A 244 -19.70 8.99 8.24
N ARG A 245 -20.44 8.84 9.34
CA ARG A 245 -19.90 8.31 10.60
C ARG A 245 -19.98 6.79 10.73
N ASP A 246 -20.67 6.10 9.82
CA ASP A 246 -20.90 4.67 9.93
C ASP A 246 -19.76 3.86 9.29
N PHE A 247 -19.04 3.11 10.11
CA PHE A 247 -17.89 2.30 9.73
C PHE A 247 -18.02 0.85 10.21
N VAL A 248 -17.17 -0.01 9.65
CA VAL A 248 -16.94 -1.38 10.08
C VAL A 248 -15.49 -1.48 10.54
N ALA A 249 -15.29 -1.89 11.79
CA ALA A 249 -13.98 -2.21 12.34
C ALA A 249 -13.73 -3.71 12.29
N LYS A 250 -12.56 -4.12 11.83
CA LYS A 250 -12.18 -5.52 11.63
C LYS A 250 -10.94 -5.87 12.42
N CYS A 251 -10.97 -7.01 13.10
CA CYS A 251 -9.80 -7.60 13.73
C CYS A 251 -9.68 -9.08 13.38
N ALA A 252 -8.46 -9.60 13.43
CA ALA A 252 -8.15 -11.00 13.21
C ALA A 252 -8.81 -11.89 14.26
N LYS A 253 -9.28 -13.06 13.84
CA LYS A 253 -9.75 -14.12 14.75
C LYS A 253 -8.60 -14.67 15.59
N ASP A 254 -7.42 -14.78 14.98
CA ASP A 254 -6.20 -15.18 15.64
C ASP A 254 -5.73 -14.07 16.61
N PRO A 255 -5.73 -14.33 17.94
CA PRO A 255 -5.23 -13.36 18.92
C PRO A 255 -3.75 -13.01 18.74
N GLU A 256 -2.97 -13.87 18.07
CA GLU A 256 -1.53 -13.70 17.88
C GLU A 256 -1.20 -13.06 16.52
N GLU A 257 -2.20 -12.67 15.72
CA GLU A 257 -1.96 -12.01 14.43
C GLU A 257 -1.10 -10.75 14.62
N PRO A 258 0.06 -10.66 13.97
CA PRO A 258 0.93 -9.50 14.12
C PRO A 258 0.24 -8.20 13.70
N GLN A 259 0.38 -7.14 14.49
CA GLN A 259 -0.20 -5.82 14.17
C GLN A 259 0.27 -5.27 12.82
N HIS A 260 1.49 -5.60 12.38
CA HIS A 260 2.02 -5.16 11.09
C HIS A 260 1.20 -5.67 9.89
N THR A 261 0.49 -6.81 10.03
CA THR A 261 -0.35 -7.35 8.95
C THR A 261 -1.43 -6.35 8.55
N TYR A 262 -2.03 -5.65 9.52
CA TYR A 262 -3.05 -4.64 9.25
C TYR A 262 -2.51 -3.47 8.43
N PHE A 263 -1.27 -3.04 8.66
CA PHE A 263 -0.64 -1.99 7.85
C PHE A 263 -0.44 -2.47 6.41
N VAL A 264 0.06 -3.69 6.22
CA VAL A 264 0.23 -4.29 4.89
C VAL A 264 -1.10 -4.39 4.14
N ASP A 265 -2.19 -4.74 4.84
CA ASP A 265 -3.53 -4.85 4.24
C ASP A 265 -4.05 -3.49 3.74
N ILE A 266 -3.87 -2.42 4.51
CA ILE A 266 -4.27 -1.06 4.10
C ILE A 266 -3.41 -0.55 2.94
N GLU A 267 -2.10 -0.81 2.95
CA GLU A 267 -1.21 -0.46 1.85
C GLU A 267 -1.61 -1.18 0.55
N MET A 268 -1.95 -2.46 0.64
CA MET A 268 -2.47 -3.25 -0.46
C MET A 268 -3.77 -2.66 -1.02
N GLN A 269 -4.70 -2.24 -0.17
CA GLN A 269 -5.93 -1.60 -0.61
C GLN A 269 -5.66 -0.27 -1.32
N GLY A 270 -4.64 0.49 -0.89
CA GLY A 270 -4.15 1.67 -1.61
C GLY A 270 -3.68 1.37 -3.03
N LEU A 271 -2.97 0.25 -3.25
CA LEU A 271 -2.60 -0.21 -4.61
C LEU A 271 -3.84 -0.58 -5.43
N CYS A 272 -4.83 -1.21 -4.81
CA CYS A 272 -6.08 -1.56 -5.49
C CYS A 272 -6.88 -0.32 -5.90
N GLN A 273 -6.86 0.74 -5.07
CA GLN A 273 -7.43 2.03 -5.42
C GLN A 273 -6.75 2.63 -6.65
N TYR A 274 -5.42 2.60 -6.72
CA TYR A 274 -4.67 3.02 -7.93
C TYR A 274 -5.12 2.26 -9.18
N PHE A 275 -5.24 0.92 -9.11
CA PHE A 275 -5.72 0.14 -10.25
C PHE A 275 -7.16 0.48 -10.64
N SER A 276 -8.03 0.80 -9.68
CA SER A 276 -9.41 1.23 -9.98
C SER A 276 -9.44 2.56 -10.74
N GLU A 277 -8.56 3.52 -10.38
CA GLU A 277 -8.41 4.78 -11.10
C GLU A 277 -7.92 4.55 -12.53
N GLU A 278 -6.91 3.69 -12.73
CA GLU A 278 -6.40 3.34 -14.06
C GLU A 278 -7.42 2.59 -14.92
N PHE A 279 -8.22 1.71 -14.30
CA PHE A 279 -9.31 1.01 -14.98
C PHE A 279 -10.38 2.01 -15.46
N ASN A 280 -10.78 2.94 -14.60
CA ASN A 280 -11.81 3.93 -14.92
C ASN A 280 -11.36 4.89 -16.04
N LYS A 281 -10.06 5.20 -16.15
CA LYS A 281 -9.50 5.99 -17.27
C LYS A 281 -9.68 5.30 -18.63
N ARG A 282 -9.86 3.98 -18.67
CA ARG A 282 -10.18 3.23 -19.90
C ARG A 282 -11.65 3.33 -20.31
N ASN A 283 -12.43 4.16 -19.62
CA ASN A 283 -13.85 4.39 -19.86
C ASN A 283 -14.67 3.09 -20.00
N PRO A 284 -14.62 2.20 -18.99
CA PRO A 284 -15.37 0.95 -18.99
C PRO A 284 -16.88 1.23 -18.93
N PRO A 285 -17.75 0.28 -19.32
CA PRO A 285 -19.20 0.45 -19.21
C PRO A 285 -19.70 0.75 -17.79
N LYS A 286 -18.94 0.31 -16.77
CA LYS A 286 -19.14 0.67 -15.36
C LYS A 286 -17.80 0.93 -14.72
N CYS A 287 -17.67 2.08 -14.06
CA CYS A 287 -16.53 2.38 -13.20
C CYS A 287 -16.57 1.53 -11.94
N VAL A 288 -15.40 1.32 -11.36
CA VAL A 288 -15.21 0.60 -10.08
C VAL A 288 -14.44 1.48 -9.10
N THR A 289 -14.57 1.22 -7.81
CA THR A 289 -13.73 1.85 -6.78
C THR A 289 -13.54 0.92 -5.61
N PHE A 290 -12.42 1.03 -4.90
CA PHE A 290 -12.30 0.48 -3.55
C PHE A 290 -12.75 1.53 -2.55
N VAL A 291 -13.28 1.11 -1.40
CA VAL A 291 -13.57 2.03 -0.30
C VAL A 291 -12.27 2.44 0.38
N ASP A 292 -12.25 3.65 0.93
CA ASP A 292 -11.13 4.09 1.77
C ASP A 292 -11.04 3.20 3.00
N ALA A 293 -9.82 2.74 3.31
CA ALA A 293 -9.55 1.96 4.51
C ALA A 293 -8.44 2.63 5.33
N HIS A 294 -8.52 2.48 6.64
CA HIS A 294 -7.59 3.06 7.59
C HIS A 294 -7.46 2.18 8.83
N LEU A 295 -6.53 2.51 9.73
CA LEU A 295 -6.41 1.81 11.00
C LEU A 295 -6.93 2.64 12.14
N ILE A 296 -7.52 1.96 13.12
CA ILE A 296 -7.92 2.54 14.41
C ILE A 296 -7.21 1.76 15.52
N GLU A 297 -6.47 2.48 16.35
CA GLU A 297 -5.83 1.95 17.56
C GLU A 297 -6.57 2.48 18.79
N CYS A 298 -7.25 1.60 19.52
CA CYS A 298 -7.96 1.95 20.74
C CYS A 298 -6.97 2.15 21.89
N VAL A 299 -6.53 3.39 22.13
CA VAL A 299 -5.40 3.70 23.01
C VAL A 299 -5.64 3.42 24.48
N ASP A 300 -6.90 3.51 24.91
CA ASP A 300 -7.30 3.33 26.32
C ASP A 300 -7.62 1.86 26.66
N ARG A 301 -7.71 0.99 25.65
CA ARG A 301 -8.00 -0.43 25.85
C ARG A 301 -6.74 -1.24 26.18
N PRO A 302 -6.81 -2.27 27.05
CA PRO A 302 -5.68 -3.16 27.32
C PRO A 302 -5.10 -3.75 26.02
N GLY A 303 -3.77 -3.71 25.90
CA GLY A 303 -3.08 -4.20 24.70
C GLY A 303 -3.11 -3.25 23.49
N ARG A 304 -3.83 -2.12 23.56
CA ARG A 304 -3.98 -1.14 22.46
C ARG A 304 -4.31 -1.83 21.13
N PRO A 305 -5.45 -2.53 21.07
CA PRO A 305 -5.83 -3.31 19.90
C PRO A 305 -5.99 -2.41 18.68
N LEU A 306 -5.60 -2.97 17.54
CA LEU A 306 -5.61 -2.33 16.23
C LEU A 306 -6.70 -2.96 15.38
N PHE A 307 -7.45 -2.13 14.66
CA PHE A 307 -8.51 -2.55 13.77
C PHE A 307 -8.28 -1.98 12.38
N ALA A 308 -8.50 -2.78 11.34
CA ALA A 308 -8.69 -2.27 9.99
C ALA A 308 -10.14 -1.76 9.87
N VAL A 309 -10.30 -0.54 9.40
CA VAL A 309 -11.58 0.16 9.38
C VAL A 309 -11.91 0.62 7.98
N GLU A 310 -13.16 0.39 7.57
CA GLU A 310 -13.73 0.81 6.29
C GLU A 310 -15.16 1.35 6.47
N PRO A 311 -15.68 2.19 5.56
CA PRO A 311 -17.06 2.65 5.60
C PRO A 311 -18.06 1.49 5.57
N PHE A 312 -19.15 1.62 6.33
CA PHE A 312 -20.24 0.66 6.26
C PHE A 312 -20.96 0.73 4.92
N MET A 313 -21.03 -0.40 4.21
CA MET A 313 -21.67 -0.48 2.90
C MET A 313 -23.10 -1.02 3.00
N LYS A 314 -24.09 -0.12 2.87
CA LYS A 314 -25.51 -0.51 2.75
C LYS A 314 -25.77 -1.21 1.41
N GLY A 315 -26.25 -2.46 1.46
CA GLY A 315 -26.71 -3.21 0.28
C GLY A 315 -26.37 -4.71 0.34
N LYS A 316 -26.64 -5.45 -0.75
CA LYS A 316 -26.30 -6.88 -0.86
C LYS A 316 -24.78 -7.03 -1.07
N TYR A 317 -24.08 -7.44 -0.03
CA TYR A 317 -22.66 -7.78 -0.11
C TYR A 317 -22.47 -9.04 -0.97
N THR A 318 -21.62 -8.98 -1.98
CA THR A 318 -21.38 -10.08 -2.93
C THR A 318 -19.88 -10.27 -3.14
N LYS A 319 -19.42 -11.52 -3.09
CA LYS A 319 -18.06 -11.92 -3.51
C LYS A 319 -18.11 -12.39 -4.96
N HIS A 320 -17.38 -11.72 -5.85
CA HIS A 320 -17.42 -11.94 -7.30
C HIS A 320 -16.36 -12.94 -7.77
N ASN A 321 -15.17 -12.88 -7.19
CA ASN A 321 -14.15 -13.93 -7.32
C ASN A 321 -13.41 -14.09 -6.00
N ASN A 322 -12.53 -15.10 -5.91
CA ASN A 322 -11.63 -15.23 -4.76
C ASN A 322 -10.15 -15.21 -5.16
N ASN A 323 -9.27 -15.30 -4.17
CA ASN A 323 -7.83 -15.43 -4.36
C ASN A 323 -7.34 -16.80 -4.87
N TRP A 324 -8.23 -17.74 -5.18
CA TRP A 324 -7.91 -19.13 -5.56
C TRP A 324 -8.79 -19.69 -6.69
N GLY A 325 -9.20 -18.85 -7.65
CA GLY A 325 -9.87 -19.28 -8.89
C GLY A 325 -11.39 -19.53 -8.78
N PHE A 326 -12.03 -19.22 -7.66
CA PHE A 326 -13.50 -19.18 -7.61
C PHE A 326 -14.03 -17.98 -8.39
N VAL A 327 -15.11 -18.21 -9.15
CA VAL A 327 -15.92 -17.20 -9.83
C VAL A 327 -17.37 -17.37 -9.37
N SER A 328 -18.02 -16.27 -9.00
CA SER A 328 -19.41 -16.31 -8.54
C SER A 328 -20.37 -16.76 -9.66
N PRO A 329 -21.37 -17.60 -9.37
CA PRO A 329 -22.39 -18.00 -10.34
C PRO A 329 -23.26 -16.85 -10.86
N GLU A 330 -23.37 -15.75 -10.11
CA GLU A 330 -24.05 -14.51 -10.55
C GLU A 330 -23.19 -13.70 -11.57
N ASP A 331 -22.24 -14.38 -12.23
CA ASP A 331 -21.03 -13.84 -12.86
C ASP A 331 -21.25 -12.50 -13.56
N ARG A 332 -20.61 -11.46 -13.00
CA ARG A 332 -20.67 -10.11 -13.54
C ARG A 332 -19.40 -9.87 -14.35
N ASN A 333 -19.57 -9.32 -15.54
CA ASN A 333 -18.45 -9.02 -16.42
C ASN A 333 -17.39 -8.09 -15.81
N THR A 334 -17.82 -7.01 -15.13
CA THR A 334 -16.93 -5.94 -14.65
C THR A 334 -15.88 -6.43 -13.62
N PRO A 335 -16.23 -7.15 -12.54
CA PRO A 335 -15.24 -7.70 -11.59
C PRO A 335 -14.13 -8.55 -12.24
N GLN A 336 -14.50 -9.50 -13.12
CA GLN A 336 -13.49 -10.37 -13.77
C GLN A 336 -12.61 -9.58 -14.75
N ALA A 337 -13.22 -8.65 -15.49
CA ALA A 337 -12.48 -7.79 -16.40
C ALA A 337 -11.54 -6.83 -15.67
N PHE A 338 -11.92 -6.35 -14.48
CA PHE A 338 -11.06 -5.55 -13.62
C PHE A 338 -9.84 -6.36 -13.17
N SER A 339 -10.03 -7.57 -12.63
CA SER A 339 -8.91 -8.45 -12.26
C SER A 339 -7.97 -8.69 -13.45
N HIS A 340 -8.49 -9.06 -14.62
CA HIS A 340 -7.69 -9.25 -15.84
C HIS A 340 -6.96 -7.97 -16.29
N PHE A 341 -7.61 -6.82 -16.16
CA PHE A 341 -7.01 -5.52 -16.47
C PHE A 341 -5.79 -5.27 -15.57
N THR A 342 -5.87 -5.54 -14.27
CA THR A 342 -4.73 -5.27 -13.35
C THR A 342 -3.48 -6.07 -13.74
N TYR A 343 -3.66 -7.33 -14.16
CA TYR A 343 -2.58 -8.17 -14.69
C TYR A 343 -2.00 -7.61 -15.98
N THR A 344 -2.86 -7.22 -16.92
CA THR A 344 -2.40 -6.69 -18.21
C THR A 344 -1.71 -5.33 -18.05
N HIS A 345 -2.29 -4.44 -17.25
CA HIS A 345 -1.79 -3.09 -17.01
C HIS A 345 -0.44 -3.09 -16.28
N SER A 346 -0.24 -4.04 -15.36
CA SER A 346 1.03 -4.23 -14.65
C SER A 346 2.07 -5.05 -15.40
N SER A 347 1.87 -5.32 -16.70
CA SER A 347 2.75 -6.17 -17.52
C SER A 347 2.96 -7.57 -16.93
N GLY A 348 1.91 -8.11 -16.30
CA GLY A 348 1.87 -9.44 -15.69
C GLY A 348 2.49 -9.51 -14.29
N PHE A 349 2.75 -8.38 -13.64
CA PHE A 349 3.39 -8.36 -12.33
C PHE A 349 2.39 -8.50 -11.17
N TYR A 350 1.24 -7.84 -11.24
CA TYR A 350 0.22 -7.84 -10.18
C TYR A 350 -1.12 -8.33 -10.70
N LEU A 351 -1.83 -9.13 -9.89
CA LEU A 351 -3.23 -9.46 -10.11
C LEU A 351 -4.04 -9.11 -8.86
N VAL A 352 -5.01 -8.21 -9.00
CA VAL A 352 -6.00 -7.93 -7.96
C VAL A 352 -7.16 -8.93 -8.08
N CYS A 353 -7.46 -9.61 -6.99
CA CYS A 353 -8.51 -10.62 -6.85
C CYS A 353 -9.23 -10.46 -5.51
N ASP A 354 -10.03 -11.45 -5.09
CA ASP A 354 -10.99 -11.30 -3.98
C ASP A 354 -11.88 -10.05 -4.18
N ILE A 355 -12.38 -9.85 -5.40
CA ILE A 355 -13.26 -8.73 -5.72
C ILE A 355 -14.60 -8.96 -5.03
N GLN A 356 -14.91 -8.13 -4.04
CA GLN A 356 -16.10 -8.25 -3.21
C GLN A 356 -16.58 -6.89 -2.71
N GLY A 357 -17.89 -6.75 -2.48
CA GLY A 357 -18.49 -5.50 -1.98
C GLY A 357 -19.95 -5.35 -2.36
N VAL A 358 -20.42 -4.10 -2.50
CA VAL A 358 -21.79 -3.78 -2.87
C VAL A 358 -21.80 -3.06 -4.22
N GLY A 359 -22.40 -3.68 -5.24
CA GLY A 359 -22.39 -3.13 -6.59
C GLY A 359 -20.98 -3.12 -7.18
N ASP A 360 -20.49 -1.94 -7.59
CA ASP A 360 -19.12 -1.76 -8.12
C ASP A 360 -18.21 -0.98 -7.15
N ARG A 361 -18.62 -0.92 -5.89
CA ARG A 361 -17.83 -0.41 -4.77
C ARG A 361 -17.32 -1.60 -3.97
N TYR A 362 -16.01 -1.82 -4.04
CA TYR A 362 -15.34 -3.01 -3.52
C TYR A 362 -14.58 -2.73 -2.22
N THR A 363 -14.25 -3.79 -1.48
CA THR A 363 -13.40 -3.73 -0.29
C THR A 363 -12.68 -5.06 -0.06
N ASP A 364 -11.72 -5.09 0.87
CA ASP A 364 -10.97 -6.28 1.25
C ASP A 364 -10.43 -7.08 0.03
N PRO A 365 -9.72 -6.44 -0.92
CA PRO A 365 -9.11 -7.16 -2.03
C PRO A 365 -7.97 -8.05 -1.54
N GLN A 366 -7.49 -8.89 -2.44
CA GLN A 366 -6.19 -9.56 -2.33
C GLN A 366 -5.35 -9.29 -3.58
N VAL A 367 -4.05 -9.09 -3.42
CA VAL A 367 -3.09 -8.96 -4.52
C VAL A 367 -2.17 -10.17 -4.57
N HIS A 368 -2.05 -10.77 -5.76
CA HIS A 368 -0.97 -11.69 -6.09
C HIS A 368 0.14 -10.94 -6.83
N SER A 369 1.40 -11.14 -6.44
CA SER A 369 2.56 -10.57 -7.13
C SER A 369 3.41 -11.67 -7.79
N LYS A 370 4.00 -11.37 -8.94
CA LYS A 370 4.82 -12.34 -9.69
C LYS A 370 5.98 -12.90 -8.88
N ASP A 371 6.57 -12.10 -7.99
CA ASP A 371 7.68 -12.49 -7.11
C ASP A 371 7.23 -13.04 -5.74
N GLN A 372 5.92 -13.08 -5.49
CA GLN A 372 5.31 -13.49 -4.22
C GLN A 372 5.80 -12.68 -2.99
N LYS A 373 6.27 -11.45 -3.20
CA LYS A 373 6.64 -10.55 -2.10
C LYS A 373 5.50 -9.60 -1.75
N GLY A 374 5.33 -9.34 -0.45
CA GLY A 374 4.33 -8.40 0.08
C GLY A 374 2.89 -8.94 0.08
N PHE A 375 1.93 -8.05 0.37
CA PHE A 375 0.47 -8.28 0.29
C PHE A 375 -0.10 -9.39 1.20
N GLY A 376 0.57 -9.64 2.32
CA GLY A 376 0.09 -10.56 3.35
C GLY A 376 0.10 -12.04 2.96
N ARG A 377 -0.43 -12.89 3.85
CA ARG A 377 -0.42 -14.35 3.68
C ARG A 377 -1.30 -14.85 2.52
N GLY A 378 -2.22 -14.02 2.05
CA GLY A 378 -3.10 -14.36 0.93
C GLY A 378 -2.43 -14.19 -0.45
N ASN A 379 -1.20 -13.67 -0.52
CA ASN A 379 -0.42 -13.61 -1.75
C ASN A 379 0.15 -14.99 -2.12
N MET A 380 -0.46 -15.61 -3.11
CA MET A 380 -0.08 -16.93 -3.62
C MET A 380 0.78 -16.88 -4.88
N GLY A 381 1.28 -15.68 -5.20
CA GLY A 381 2.16 -15.42 -6.33
C GLY A 381 1.64 -15.94 -7.67
N LEU A 382 2.56 -16.50 -8.47
CA LEU A 382 2.23 -17.07 -9.78
C LEU A 382 1.19 -18.20 -9.71
N GLN A 383 1.10 -18.94 -8.61
CA GLN A 383 0.09 -19.99 -8.48
C GLN A 383 -1.31 -19.39 -8.39
N GLY A 384 -1.49 -18.34 -7.58
CA GLY A 384 -2.75 -17.61 -7.49
C GLY A 384 -3.15 -16.98 -8.84
N ILE A 385 -2.18 -16.39 -9.55
CA ILE A 385 -2.37 -15.83 -10.89
C ILE A 385 -2.83 -16.91 -11.88
N ASN A 386 -2.13 -18.04 -11.92
CA ASN A 386 -2.49 -19.14 -12.82
C ASN A 386 -3.86 -19.73 -12.48
N ARG A 387 -4.23 -19.78 -11.20
CA ARG A 387 -5.55 -20.25 -10.76
C ARG A 387 -6.67 -19.33 -11.23
N PHE A 388 -6.47 -18.00 -11.16
CA PHE A 388 -7.41 -17.05 -11.73
C PHE A 388 -7.59 -17.28 -13.23
N PHE A 389 -6.50 -17.38 -14.00
CA PHE A 389 -6.58 -17.58 -15.45
C PHE A 389 -7.08 -18.96 -15.88
N ALA A 390 -7.00 -19.97 -15.01
CA ALA A 390 -7.58 -21.28 -15.28
C ALA A 390 -9.12 -21.25 -15.33
N THR A 391 -9.74 -20.28 -14.66
CA THR A 391 -11.20 -20.12 -14.58
C THR A 391 -11.71 -18.85 -15.26
N HIS A 392 -10.82 -17.93 -15.62
CA HIS A 392 -11.19 -16.67 -16.26
C HIS A 392 -11.57 -16.87 -17.73
N GLU A 393 -12.76 -16.40 -18.09
CA GLU A 393 -13.18 -16.26 -19.48
C GLU A 393 -13.29 -14.77 -19.83
N CYS A 394 -12.59 -14.35 -20.90
CA CYS A 394 -12.70 -12.99 -21.38
C CYS A 394 -14.16 -12.68 -21.77
N ASN A 395 -14.68 -11.58 -21.23
CA ASN A 395 -16.04 -11.11 -21.50
C ASN A 395 -16.05 -9.81 -22.33
N SER A 396 -17.24 -9.28 -22.63
CA SER A 396 -17.41 -8.04 -23.40
C SER A 396 -16.67 -6.83 -22.82
N VAL A 397 -16.46 -6.75 -21.50
CA VAL A 397 -15.66 -5.67 -20.89
C VAL A 397 -14.17 -5.89 -21.15
N CYS A 398 -13.67 -7.13 -21.12
CA CYS A 398 -12.28 -7.43 -21.52
C CYS A 398 -12.02 -7.01 -22.99
N ILE A 399 -12.96 -7.31 -23.88
CA ILE A 399 -12.88 -6.92 -25.29
C ILE A 399 -12.92 -5.39 -25.44
N HIS A 400 -13.83 -4.72 -24.70
CA HIS A 400 -13.93 -3.25 -24.69
C HIS A 400 -12.61 -2.59 -24.31
N LEU A 401 -11.90 -3.17 -23.34
CA LEU A 401 -10.61 -2.68 -22.85
C LEU A 401 -9.42 -3.07 -23.75
N GLY A 402 -9.64 -3.92 -24.76
CA GLY A 402 -8.60 -4.41 -25.66
C GLY A 402 -7.60 -5.37 -25.00
N ILE A 403 -8.02 -6.07 -23.95
CA ILE A 403 -7.17 -7.00 -23.17
C ILE A 403 -7.54 -8.47 -23.41
N ASP A 404 -8.43 -8.78 -24.35
CA ASP A 404 -8.86 -10.15 -24.60
C ASP A 404 -7.74 -11.03 -25.17
N THR A 405 -7.57 -12.23 -24.61
CA THR A 405 -6.51 -13.16 -25.00
C THR A 405 -6.94 -14.12 -26.12
N ASN A 406 -8.23 -14.15 -26.48
CA ASN A 406 -8.79 -15.16 -27.39
C ASN A 406 -9.87 -14.58 -28.33
N ARG A 407 -9.45 -13.91 -29.40
CA ARG A 407 -10.32 -13.25 -30.40
C ARG A 407 -11.30 -14.17 -31.17
N ARG A 408 -11.22 -15.50 -30.98
CA ARG A 408 -11.95 -16.51 -31.77
C ARG A 408 -13.11 -17.19 -31.03
N LYS A 409 -13.25 -17.03 -29.71
CA LYS A 409 -14.38 -17.62 -28.97
C LYS A 409 -15.60 -16.68 -29.00
N LYS A 410 -16.78 -17.23 -29.26
CA LYS A 410 -18.06 -16.53 -29.04
C LYS A 410 -18.18 -16.27 -27.54
N VAL A 411 -18.23 -15.00 -27.13
CA VAL A 411 -18.43 -14.64 -25.72
C VAL A 411 -19.90 -14.90 -25.36
N VAL A 412 -20.12 -15.74 -24.35
CA VAL A 412 -21.44 -15.96 -23.76
C VAL A 412 -21.60 -14.96 -22.62
N ASP A 413 -21.96 -13.72 -22.96
CA ASP A 413 -22.03 -12.62 -21.97
C ASP A 413 -23.29 -12.67 -21.10
N VAL A 414 -23.10 -12.65 -19.78
CA VAL A 414 -24.12 -12.34 -18.77
C VAL A 414 -23.80 -11.00 -18.07
N GLY A 415 -24.81 -10.16 -17.83
CA GLY A 415 -24.62 -8.90 -17.09
C GLY A 415 -24.19 -7.68 -17.94
N THR A 416 -23.31 -6.83 -17.40
CA THR A 416 -22.93 -5.51 -17.97
C THR A 416 -22.30 -5.65 -19.37
N LYS A 417 -22.82 -4.92 -20.36
CA LYS A 417 -22.32 -4.90 -21.75
C LYS A 417 -22.13 -3.45 -22.26
N PRO A 418 -21.19 -3.20 -23.19
CA PRO A 418 -21.10 -1.92 -23.90
C PRO A 418 -22.31 -1.69 -24.83
N PRO A 419 -22.61 -0.44 -25.23
CA PRO A 419 -23.80 -0.10 -26.02
C PRO A 419 -23.83 -0.72 -27.44
N PRO A 420 -25.02 -0.97 -28.04
CA PRO A 420 -25.19 -1.79 -29.26
C PRO A 420 -24.45 -1.28 -30.52
N ASN A 421 -24.27 0.03 -30.67
CA ASN A 421 -23.66 0.63 -31.87
C ASN A 421 -22.12 0.75 -31.80
N TRP A 422 -21.49 0.15 -30.80
CA TRP A 422 -20.04 0.25 -30.61
C TRP A 422 -19.24 -0.44 -31.73
N GLY A 423 -19.76 -1.51 -32.33
CA GLY A 423 -19.08 -2.23 -33.42
C GLY A 423 -18.84 -1.39 -34.69
N ALA A 424 -19.69 -0.38 -34.93
CA ALA A 424 -19.56 0.54 -36.06
C ALA A 424 -18.45 1.59 -35.86
N ASN A 425 -18.13 1.89 -34.59
CA ASN A 425 -17.00 2.69 -34.15
C ASN A 425 -15.91 1.82 -33.50
N ARG A 426 -15.74 0.56 -33.94
CA ARG A 426 -14.46 -0.12 -33.70
C ARG A 426 -13.38 0.86 -34.17
N PRO A 427 -12.42 1.25 -33.32
CA PRO A 427 -11.21 1.86 -33.84
C PRO A 427 -10.70 0.87 -34.89
N LYS A 428 -10.65 1.27 -36.16
CA LYS A 428 -10.03 0.46 -37.23
C LYS A 428 -8.60 0.20 -36.79
N ALA A 429 -8.31 -0.91 -36.09
CA ALA A 429 -7.03 -1.16 -35.40
C ALA A 429 -6.31 0.16 -35.14
N GLY A 430 -6.97 1.05 -34.38
CA GLY A 430 -6.53 2.44 -34.28
C GLY A 430 -5.10 2.37 -33.81
N LYS A 431 -4.18 3.03 -34.54
CA LYS A 431 -2.75 3.08 -34.22
C LYS A 431 -2.62 3.07 -32.72
N ILE A 432 -2.08 1.99 -32.17
CA ILE A 432 -1.62 1.99 -30.79
C ILE A 432 -0.66 3.16 -30.76
N THR A 433 -1.05 4.23 -30.07
CA THR A 433 -0.11 5.31 -29.79
C THR A 433 1.05 4.63 -29.08
N PRO A 434 2.25 4.60 -29.68
CA PRO A 434 3.41 4.08 -28.99
C PRO A 434 3.47 4.77 -27.63
N PHE A 435 3.99 4.08 -26.62
CA PHE A 435 4.48 4.71 -25.40
C PHE A 435 4.94 6.14 -25.72
N THR A 436 4.33 7.14 -25.09
CA THR A 436 4.85 8.50 -25.17
C THR A 436 6.24 8.44 -24.57
N LEU A 437 7.26 8.40 -25.43
CA LEU A 437 8.63 8.70 -25.05
C LEU A 437 8.59 10.03 -24.30
N SER A 438 9.26 10.12 -23.16
CA SER A 438 9.37 11.41 -22.48
C SER A 438 10.03 12.42 -23.42
N ASP A 439 9.81 13.72 -23.22
CA ASP A 439 10.49 14.75 -24.00
C ASP A 439 12.04 14.61 -23.91
N GLU A 440 12.52 14.01 -22.82
CA GLU A 440 13.92 13.66 -22.56
C GLU A 440 14.40 12.46 -23.40
N ASP A 441 13.60 11.38 -23.51
CA ASP A 441 13.88 10.26 -24.43
C ASP A 441 13.89 10.74 -25.89
N MET A 442 12.98 11.68 -26.23
CA MET A 442 12.88 12.28 -27.57
C MET A 442 14.10 13.16 -27.92
N GLN A 443 14.60 13.95 -26.96
CA GLN A 443 15.84 14.73 -27.13
C GLN A 443 17.07 13.84 -27.27
N THR A 444 17.14 12.76 -26.51
CA THR A 444 18.30 11.83 -26.49
C THR A 444 18.46 11.07 -27.82
N LEU A 445 17.35 10.72 -28.48
CA LEU A 445 17.37 9.92 -29.70
C LEU A 445 17.68 10.73 -30.98
N GLY A 446 17.55 12.07 -30.95
CA GLY A 446 17.84 12.94 -32.10
C GLY A 446 17.10 12.56 -33.40
N LEU A 447 15.94 11.89 -33.32
CA LEU A 447 15.11 11.48 -34.47
C LEU A 447 14.06 12.55 -34.76
N SER A 448 13.81 12.83 -36.04
CA SER A 448 12.62 13.63 -36.41
C SER A 448 11.34 12.85 -36.11
N LYS A 449 10.22 13.57 -36.00
CA LYS A 449 8.91 12.96 -35.80
C LYS A 449 8.54 12.02 -36.96
N GLU A 450 8.90 12.38 -38.18
CA GLU A 450 8.70 11.58 -39.39
C GLU A 450 9.53 10.29 -39.37
N GLU A 451 10.77 10.35 -38.88
CA GLU A 451 11.63 9.17 -38.71
C GLU A 451 11.08 8.22 -37.64
N LEU A 452 10.62 8.76 -36.51
CA LEU A 452 9.98 7.97 -35.46
C LEU A 452 8.69 7.30 -35.95
N ASP A 453 7.88 8.01 -36.72
CA ASP A 453 6.65 7.47 -37.32
C ASP A 453 6.95 6.37 -38.34
N ARG A 454 8.03 6.52 -39.14
CA ARG A 454 8.48 5.46 -40.07
C ARG A 454 8.94 4.23 -39.30
N ILE A 455 9.77 4.39 -38.27
CA ILE A 455 10.31 3.29 -37.46
C ILE A 455 9.18 2.56 -36.72
N ALA A 456 8.25 3.31 -36.11
CA ALA A 456 7.08 2.75 -35.43
C ALA A 456 6.21 1.90 -36.36
N GLN A 457 5.96 2.38 -37.58
CA GLN A 457 5.18 1.65 -38.58
C GLN A 457 5.82 0.32 -38.96
N VAL A 458 7.15 0.27 -39.09
CA VAL A 458 7.85 -0.98 -39.39
C VAL A 458 7.86 -1.89 -38.17
N PHE A 459 8.14 -1.37 -36.97
CA PHE A 459 8.14 -2.16 -35.75
C PHE A 459 6.80 -2.83 -35.46
N GLN A 460 5.69 -2.12 -35.72
CA GLN A 460 4.34 -2.65 -35.59
C GLN A 460 4.04 -3.85 -36.50
N ARG A 461 4.75 -4.02 -37.62
CA ARG A 461 4.61 -5.23 -38.47
C ARG A 461 5.11 -6.49 -37.78
N TYR A 462 6.04 -6.34 -36.84
CA TYR A 462 6.66 -7.43 -36.08
C TYR A 462 6.09 -7.58 -34.66
N ASP A 463 5.43 -6.54 -34.13
CA ASP A 463 4.63 -6.62 -32.90
C ASP A 463 3.29 -7.33 -33.19
N ARG A 464 3.37 -8.66 -33.35
CA ARG A 464 2.26 -9.52 -33.80
C ARG A 464 0.97 -9.36 -32.96
N ASN A 465 1.07 -8.85 -31.73
CA ASN A 465 -0.04 -8.70 -30.79
C ASN A 465 -0.33 -7.26 -30.36
N GLY A 466 0.44 -6.25 -30.83
CA GLY A 466 0.27 -4.86 -30.40
C GLY A 466 0.59 -4.65 -28.91
N VAL A 467 1.49 -5.44 -28.36
CA VAL A 467 1.82 -5.49 -26.92
C VAL A 467 3.06 -4.67 -26.58
N GLY A 468 3.57 -3.89 -27.54
CA GLY A 468 4.70 -2.98 -27.37
C GLY A 468 6.08 -3.66 -27.41
N HIS A 469 6.14 -4.92 -27.84
CA HIS A 469 7.38 -5.69 -27.95
C HIS A 469 7.33 -6.73 -29.06
N ILE A 470 8.51 -7.08 -29.59
CA ILE A 470 8.71 -8.14 -30.58
C ILE A 470 9.51 -9.30 -29.98
N ALA A 471 9.47 -10.47 -30.61
CA ALA A 471 10.36 -11.56 -30.22
C ALA A 471 11.80 -11.25 -30.68
N GLN A 472 12.81 -11.66 -29.92
CA GLN A 472 14.22 -11.43 -30.25
C GLN A 472 14.59 -11.95 -31.65
N GLN A 473 14.02 -13.08 -32.07
CA GLN A 473 14.22 -13.65 -33.40
C GLN A 473 13.72 -12.76 -34.55
N ASP A 474 12.79 -11.85 -34.28
CA ASP A 474 12.22 -10.92 -35.26
C ASP A 474 13.07 -9.64 -35.43
N LEU A 475 14.14 -9.45 -34.63
CA LEU A 475 15.03 -8.27 -34.71
C LEU A 475 15.76 -8.16 -36.05
N VAL A 476 16.30 -9.27 -36.54
CA VAL A 476 17.10 -9.32 -37.78
C VAL A 476 16.26 -8.96 -39.01
N PRO A 477 15.08 -9.57 -39.24
CA PRO A 477 14.22 -9.16 -40.35
C PRO A 477 13.69 -7.74 -40.17
N LEU A 478 13.39 -7.29 -38.95
CA LEU A 478 12.97 -5.91 -38.69
C LEU A 478 14.05 -4.88 -39.03
N ALA A 479 15.31 -5.10 -38.64
CA ALA A 479 16.40 -4.19 -38.94
C ALA A 479 16.65 -4.09 -40.45
N ARG A 480 16.53 -5.22 -41.16
CA ARG A 480 16.61 -5.27 -42.63
C ARG A 480 15.51 -4.46 -43.30
N ASP A 481 14.28 -4.56 -42.79
CA ASP A 481 13.13 -3.81 -43.28
C ASP A 481 13.24 -2.29 -43.04
N LEU A 482 14.12 -1.88 -42.13
CA LEU A 482 14.50 -0.49 -41.90
C LEU A 482 15.81 -0.10 -42.61
N GLU A 483 16.28 -0.93 -43.54
CA GLU A 483 17.50 -0.72 -44.35
C GLU A 483 18.80 -0.64 -43.53
N HIS A 484 18.78 -1.15 -42.28
CA HIS A 484 19.96 -1.25 -41.42
C HIS A 484 20.50 -2.68 -41.43
N LYS A 485 21.82 -2.81 -41.56
CA LYS A 485 22.52 -4.10 -41.64
C LYS A 485 23.38 -4.30 -40.39
N PRO A 486 22.78 -4.64 -39.23
CA PRO A 486 23.53 -4.85 -38.01
C PRO A 486 24.40 -6.10 -38.11
N THR A 487 25.59 -6.08 -37.51
CA THR A 487 26.42 -7.28 -37.36
C THR A 487 25.83 -8.20 -36.27
N ALA A 488 26.26 -9.46 -36.23
CA ALA A 488 25.88 -10.38 -35.15
C ALA A 488 26.32 -9.86 -33.76
N HIS A 489 27.40 -9.09 -33.70
CA HIS A 489 27.85 -8.43 -32.48
C HIS A 489 26.87 -7.32 -32.03
N ASP A 490 26.36 -6.52 -32.97
CA ASP A 490 25.44 -5.42 -32.66
C ASP A 490 24.11 -5.94 -32.09
N LEU A 491 23.57 -7.01 -32.65
CA LEU A 491 22.30 -7.61 -32.21
C LEU A 491 22.34 -8.16 -30.79
N ASN A 492 23.52 -8.58 -30.29
CA ASN A 492 23.68 -9.06 -28.92
C ASN A 492 23.67 -7.92 -27.88
N ARG A 493 23.79 -6.66 -28.32
CA ARG A 493 23.76 -5.47 -27.44
C ARG A 493 22.35 -4.92 -27.24
N VAL A 494 21.34 -5.45 -27.94
CA VAL A 494 19.94 -5.06 -27.75
C VAL A 494 19.49 -5.55 -26.36
N PRO A 495 18.98 -4.68 -25.47
CA PRO A 495 18.45 -5.12 -24.19
C PRO A 495 17.22 -6.02 -24.39
N VAL A 496 17.37 -7.32 -24.08
CA VAL A 496 16.33 -8.34 -24.22
C VAL A 496 15.81 -8.78 -22.85
N GLU A 497 14.50 -8.70 -22.65
CA GLU A 497 13.83 -9.18 -21.44
C GLU A 497 12.97 -10.39 -21.77
N ALA A 498 13.32 -11.56 -21.23
CA ALA A 498 12.59 -12.82 -21.46
C ALA A 498 12.36 -13.16 -22.96
N GLY A 499 13.38 -12.92 -23.81
CA GLY A 499 13.31 -13.17 -25.26
C GLY A 499 12.50 -12.14 -26.04
N LYS A 500 12.12 -11.01 -25.41
CA LYS A 500 11.33 -9.94 -26.00
C LYS A 500 12.13 -8.64 -26.04
N VAL A 501 11.89 -7.86 -27.08
CA VAL A 501 12.50 -6.54 -27.27
C VAL A 501 11.40 -5.50 -27.33
N THR A 502 11.42 -4.55 -26.40
CA THR A 502 10.45 -3.43 -26.39
C THR A 502 10.77 -2.42 -27.47
N TYR A 503 9.78 -1.62 -27.87
CA TYR A 503 10.01 -0.52 -28.82
C TYR A 503 11.08 0.47 -28.34
N LYS A 504 11.10 0.77 -27.04
CA LYS A 504 12.13 1.64 -26.41
C LYS A 504 13.52 1.03 -26.52
N ASN A 505 13.70 -0.24 -26.11
CA ASN A 505 15.00 -0.91 -26.16
C ASN A 505 15.51 -1.04 -27.61
N PHE A 506 14.59 -1.25 -28.55
CA PHE A 506 14.91 -1.23 -29.97
C PHE A 506 15.39 0.15 -30.43
N LEU A 507 14.71 1.25 -30.05
CA LEU A 507 15.10 2.60 -30.45
C LEU A 507 16.45 3.06 -29.86
N LEU A 508 16.70 2.74 -28.59
CA LEU A 508 17.98 3.04 -27.94
C LEU A 508 19.13 2.32 -28.64
N TRP A 509 18.94 1.03 -28.92
CA TRP A 509 19.89 0.25 -29.72
C TRP A 509 20.04 0.79 -31.15
N TRP A 510 18.94 1.12 -31.82
CA TRP A 510 18.91 1.63 -33.19
C TRP A 510 19.72 2.90 -33.38
N ARG A 511 19.76 3.76 -32.36
CA ARG A 511 20.55 4.98 -32.35
C ARG A 511 21.97 4.82 -31.81
N GLY A 512 22.34 3.63 -31.33
CA GLY A 512 23.64 3.39 -30.72
C GLY A 512 23.82 4.12 -29.39
N VAL A 513 22.72 4.45 -28.71
CA VAL A 513 22.75 5.02 -27.36
C VAL A 513 22.93 3.84 -26.40
N GLU A 514 24.13 3.69 -25.84
CA GLU A 514 24.35 2.74 -24.74
C GLU A 514 23.53 3.23 -23.53
N GLY A 515 22.61 2.38 -23.06
CA GLY A 515 21.65 2.69 -22.00
C GLY A 515 22.25 2.75 -20.62
#